data_AF-A0A257K7A8-F1
#
_entry.id   AF-A0A257K7A8-F1
#
_cell.length_a   1.000
_cell.length_b   1.000
_cell.length_c   1.000
_cell.angle_alpha   90.00
_cell.angle_beta   90.00
_cell.angle_gamma   90.00
#
_symmetry.space_group_name_H-M   'P 1'
#
loop_
_entity.id
_entity.type
_entity.pdbx_description
1 polymer ?
#
loop_
_entity_poly.entity_id
_entity_poly.type
_entity_poly.pdbx_seq_one_letter_code
_entity_poly.pdbx_strand_id
1 'polypeptide(L)'
;MVVCMDESWPGFGSTGEPLFNEQGEPSEFTMNVKTQLENFEQEVERTRLAGEMLVNKGLLREMRFDATLPDGNKLVVDGFLTIDDEKLAKLSDADLLQFNRNGLMGLIHAHQISLGNMNRLVEWHVQRLGIKAAAPAA
;
A
#
# COMPACT_ATOMS: atom_id res chain seq x y z
N MET A 1 16.89 9.57 13.73
CA MET A 1 16.95 8.81 12.47
C MET A 1 18.38 8.84 11.95
N VAL A 2 18.88 7.72 11.44
CA VAL A 2 20.17 7.64 10.75
C VAL A 2 19.87 7.41 9.28
N VAL A 3 20.46 8.22 8.39
CA VAL A 3 20.38 7.98 6.95
C VAL A 3 21.58 7.11 6.58
N CYS A 4 21.30 5.90 6.13
CA CYS A 4 22.32 4.98 5.62
C CYS A 4 22.39 5.09 4.10
N MET A 5 23.59 5.05 3.55
CA MET A 5 23.82 5.03 2.11
C MET A 5 24.34 3.66 1.71
N ASP A 6 23.83 3.12 0.61
CA ASP A 6 24.37 1.91 0.01
C ASP A 6 25.44 2.29 -1.03
N GLU A 7 26.71 2.24 -0.63
CA GLU A 7 27.85 2.53 -1.50
C GLU A 7 27.99 1.53 -2.66
N SER A 8 27.33 0.36 -2.59
CA SER A 8 27.35 -0.64 -3.66
C SER A 8 26.33 -0.37 -4.76
N TRP A 9 25.41 0.60 -4.57
CA TRP A 9 24.41 0.95 -5.57
C TRP A 9 25.06 1.52 -6.83
N PRO A 10 24.78 1.00 -8.05
CA PRO A 10 25.43 1.45 -9.28
C PRO A 10 25.22 2.93 -9.65
N GLY A 11 24.24 3.59 -9.03
CA GLY A 11 23.99 5.03 -9.20
C GLY A 11 24.87 5.92 -8.32
N PHE A 12 25.65 5.35 -7.39
CA PHE A 12 26.59 6.08 -6.55
C PHE A 12 27.94 6.21 -7.25
N GLY A 13 28.48 7.43 -7.35
CA GLY A 13 29.73 7.69 -8.06
C GLY A 13 30.13 9.17 -8.05
N SER A 14 31.07 9.53 -8.92
CA SER A 14 31.64 10.89 -9.00
C SER A 14 30.83 11.86 -9.87
N THR A 15 29.66 11.46 -10.36
CA THR A 15 28.79 12.24 -11.23
C THR A 15 27.37 12.23 -10.70
N GLY A 16 26.67 13.36 -10.75
CA GLY A 16 25.28 13.48 -10.29
C GLY A 16 25.11 14.58 -9.24
N GLU A 17 24.09 14.43 -8.40
CA GLU A 17 23.82 15.34 -7.29
C GLU A 17 24.82 15.12 -6.15
N PRO A 18 25.58 16.15 -5.72
CA PRO A 18 26.53 16.00 -4.64
C PRO A 18 25.80 15.72 -3.31
N LEU A 19 26.30 14.77 -2.52
CA LEU A 19 25.72 14.46 -1.20
C LEU A 19 26.17 15.44 -0.10
N PHE A 20 27.34 16.05 -0.28
CA PHE A 20 27.93 17.04 0.61
C PHE A 20 28.36 18.28 -0.18
N ASN A 21 28.31 19.44 0.45
CA ASN A 21 28.80 20.70 -0.12
C ASN A 21 30.33 20.83 0.04
N GLU A 22 30.90 21.91 -0.48
CA GLU A 22 32.35 22.19 -0.42
C GLU A 22 32.88 22.35 1.02
N GLN A 23 32.00 22.64 1.98
CA GLN A 23 32.31 22.79 3.40
C GLN A 23 32.24 21.44 4.16
N GLY A 24 31.87 20.35 3.47
CA GLY A 24 31.70 19.03 4.07
C GLY A 24 30.37 18.82 4.80
N GLU A 25 29.42 19.75 4.67
CA GLU A 25 28.08 19.62 5.25
C GLU A 25 27.13 18.93 4.27
N PRO A 26 26.04 18.28 4.73
CA PRO A 26 25.04 17.69 3.85
C PRO A 26 24.51 18.70 2.82
N SER A 27 24.45 18.30 1.56
CA SER A 27 23.87 19.13 0.50
C SER A 27 22.36 19.31 0.69
N GLU A 28 21.77 20.25 -0.05
CA GLU A 28 20.31 20.42 -0.10
C GLU A 28 19.60 19.13 -0.52
N PHE A 29 20.17 18.40 -1.49
CA PHE A 29 19.66 17.09 -1.91
C PHE A 29 19.61 16.10 -0.74
N THR A 30 20.70 15.93 -0.01
CA THR A 30 20.77 15.01 1.14
C THR A 30 19.80 15.41 2.24
N MET A 31 19.65 16.71 2.50
CA MET A 31 18.70 17.23 3.50
C MET A 31 17.24 16.99 3.08
N ASN A 32 16.92 17.12 1.79
CA ASN A 32 15.60 16.81 1.26
C ASN A 32 15.29 15.31 1.37
N VAL A 33 16.22 14.44 0.99
CA VAL A 33 16.09 12.99 1.15
C VAL A 33 15.90 12.61 2.61
N LYS A 34 16.70 13.18 3.53
CA LYS A 34 16.54 12.97 4.97
C LYS A 34 15.12 13.33 5.43
N THR A 35 14.60 14.48 5.02
CA THR A 35 13.24 14.93 5.39
C THR A 35 12.18 13.98 4.83
N GLN A 36 12.35 13.48 3.61
CA GLN A 36 11.44 12.50 3.02
C GLN A 36 11.44 11.18 3.80
N LEU A 37 12.61 10.68 4.19
CA LEU A 37 12.73 9.48 5.03
C LEU A 37 12.09 9.69 6.41
N GLU A 38 12.24 10.88 7.01
CA GLU A 38 11.59 11.25 8.27
C GLU A 38 10.07 11.24 8.18
N ASN A 39 9.52 11.78 7.09
CA ASN A 39 8.08 11.72 6.84
C ASN A 39 7.62 10.29 6.58
N PHE A 40 8.40 9.51 5.81
CA PHE A 40 8.08 8.11 5.53
C PHE A 40 7.97 7.28 6.81
N GLU A 41 8.94 7.38 7.73
CA GLU A 41 8.89 6.65 9.00
C GLU A 41 7.67 7.07 9.86
N GLN A 42 7.29 8.34 9.83
CA GLN A 42 6.06 8.78 10.51
C GLN A 42 4.81 8.13 9.90
N GLU A 43 4.73 8.02 8.56
CA GLU A 43 3.61 7.35 7.89
C GLU A 43 3.63 5.82 8.09
N VAL A 44 4.80 5.20 8.22
CA VAL A 44 4.95 3.79 8.60
C VAL A 44 4.35 3.56 9.99
N GLU A 45 4.71 4.40 10.97
CA GLU A 45 4.17 4.27 12.33
C GLU A 45 2.67 4.54 12.38
N ARG A 46 2.16 5.54 11.64
CA ARG A 46 0.71 5.77 11.51
C ARG A 46 -0.02 4.56 10.93
N THR A 47 0.56 3.95 9.89
CA THR A 47 0.01 2.73 9.28
C THR A 47 0.00 1.58 10.27
N ARG A 48 1.08 1.40 11.06
CA ARG A 48 1.18 0.38 12.11
C ARG A 48 0.08 0.55 13.16
N LEU A 49 -0.09 1.77 13.66
CA LEU A 49 -1.12 2.11 14.66
C LEU A 49 -2.55 1.91 14.12
N ALA A 50 -2.78 2.29 12.87
CA ALA A 50 -4.06 2.06 12.19
C ALA A 50 -4.37 0.56 12.09
N GLY A 51 -3.41 -0.25 11.63
CA GLY A 51 -3.55 -1.70 11.53
C GLY A 51 -3.81 -2.34 12.90
N GLU A 52 -3.06 -1.95 13.93
CA GLU A 52 -3.26 -2.42 15.30
C GLU A 52 -4.67 -2.10 15.82
N MET A 53 -5.18 -0.90 15.54
CA MET A 53 -6.54 -0.50 15.93
C MET A 53 -7.61 -1.35 15.24
N LEU A 54 -7.46 -1.60 13.94
CA LEU A 54 -8.39 -2.45 13.17
C LEU A 54 -8.40 -3.90 13.68
N VAL A 55 -7.22 -4.46 13.99
CA VAL A 55 -7.07 -5.80 14.56
C VAL A 55 -7.69 -5.87 15.95
N ASN A 56 -7.36 -4.94 16.84
CA ASN A 56 -7.84 -4.93 18.24
C ASN A 56 -9.36 -4.77 18.34
N LYS A 57 -9.98 -4.05 17.40
CA LYS A 57 -11.44 -3.91 17.30
C LYS A 57 -12.11 -5.07 16.53
N GLY A 58 -11.33 -6.03 16.03
CA GLY A 58 -11.83 -7.18 15.29
C GLY A 58 -12.51 -6.81 13.97
N LEU A 59 -12.13 -5.68 13.37
CA LEU A 59 -12.76 -5.09 12.18
C LEU A 59 -12.26 -5.69 10.86
N LEU A 60 -11.37 -6.68 10.92
CA LEU A 60 -10.83 -7.34 9.75
C LEU A 60 -11.45 -8.73 9.57
N ARG A 61 -11.73 -9.08 8.33
CA ARG A 61 -12.20 -10.41 7.90
C ARG A 61 -11.39 -10.91 6.71
N GLU A 62 -11.24 -12.22 6.58
CA GLU A 62 -10.64 -12.83 5.40
C GLU A 62 -11.47 -12.53 4.15
N MET A 63 -10.79 -12.31 3.04
CA MET A 63 -11.40 -12.09 1.74
C MET A 63 -10.78 -13.01 0.69
N ARG A 64 -11.61 -13.43 -0.25
CA ARG A 64 -11.24 -14.19 -1.44
C ARG A 64 -11.85 -13.54 -2.67
N PHE A 65 -11.06 -13.45 -3.72
CA PHE A 65 -11.46 -12.94 -5.01
C PHE A 65 -11.15 -13.97 -6.09
N ASP A 66 -12.18 -14.42 -6.79
CA ASP A 66 -12.07 -15.39 -7.88
C ASP A 66 -12.35 -14.70 -9.22
N ALA A 67 -11.49 -14.92 -10.21
CA ALA A 67 -11.67 -14.47 -11.57
C ALA A 67 -11.51 -15.61 -12.57
N THR A 68 -12.20 -15.50 -13.71
CA THR A 68 -11.99 -16.39 -14.86
C THR A 68 -11.29 -15.60 -15.94
N LEU A 69 -10.13 -16.08 -16.36
CA LEU A 69 -9.32 -15.45 -17.39
C LEU A 69 -9.88 -15.75 -18.79
N PRO A 70 -9.51 -14.97 -19.82
CA PRO A 70 -10.04 -15.15 -21.18
C PRO A 70 -9.76 -16.54 -21.81
N ASP A 71 -8.72 -17.22 -21.37
CA ASP A 71 -8.36 -18.58 -21.78
C ASP A 71 -9.13 -19.68 -21.02
N GLY A 72 -10.02 -19.30 -20.10
CA GLY A 72 -10.79 -20.21 -19.25
C GLY A 72 -10.09 -20.59 -17.95
N ASN A 73 -8.81 -20.22 -17.76
CA ASN A 73 -8.10 -20.48 -16.50
C ASN A 73 -8.72 -19.68 -15.34
N LYS A 74 -8.63 -20.25 -14.13
CA LYS A 74 -9.09 -19.58 -12.91
C LYS A 74 -7.92 -18.86 -12.23
N LEU A 75 -8.16 -17.62 -11.84
CA LEU A 75 -7.28 -16.86 -10.95
C LEU A 75 -7.98 -16.75 -9.60
N VAL A 76 -7.30 -17.19 -8.54
CA VAL A 76 -7.75 -17.05 -7.15
C VAL A 76 -6.78 -16.09 -6.47
N VAL A 77 -7.32 -15.06 -5.83
CA VAL A 77 -6.58 -14.17 -4.94
C VAL A 77 -7.18 -14.32 -3.55
N ASP A 78 -6.42 -14.88 -2.63
CA ASP A 78 -6.80 -15.11 -1.24
C ASP A 78 -5.63 -14.73 -0.31
N GLY A 79 -5.76 -15.04 0.99
CA GLY A 79 -4.72 -14.76 1.98
C GLY A 79 -4.61 -13.28 2.39
N PHE A 80 -5.64 -12.47 2.14
CA PHE A 80 -5.71 -11.08 2.55
C PHE A 80 -6.96 -10.77 3.38
N LEU A 81 -6.87 -9.69 4.15
CA LEU A 81 -7.94 -9.20 5.00
C LEU A 81 -8.59 -7.96 4.41
N THR A 82 -9.88 -7.79 4.66
CA THR A 82 -10.64 -6.58 4.33
C THR A 82 -11.46 -6.12 5.53
N ILE A 83 -12.02 -4.91 5.45
CA ILE A 83 -12.91 -4.38 6.46
C ILE A 83 -14.20 -5.22 6.54
N ASP A 84 -14.58 -5.56 7.76
CA ASP A 84 -15.86 -6.19 8.10
C ASP A 84 -16.92 -5.09 8.29
N ASP A 85 -17.70 -4.85 7.23
CA ASP A 85 -18.70 -3.77 7.18
C ASP A 85 -19.79 -3.94 8.26
N GLU A 86 -20.14 -5.18 8.62
CA GLU A 86 -21.14 -5.43 9.65
C GLU A 86 -20.64 -5.05 11.04
N LYS A 87 -19.38 -5.31 11.35
CA LYS A 87 -18.77 -4.89 12.61
C LYS A 87 -18.48 -3.40 12.63
N LEU A 88 -18.06 -2.83 11.50
CA LEU A 88 -17.86 -1.40 11.37
C LEU A 88 -19.16 -0.63 11.66
N ALA A 89 -20.29 -1.08 11.13
CA ALA A 89 -21.60 -0.49 11.37
C ALA A 89 -22.11 -0.61 12.82
N LYS A 90 -21.50 -1.50 13.61
CA LYS A 90 -21.83 -1.74 15.03
C LYS A 90 -20.83 -1.09 16.00
N LEU A 91 -19.90 -0.26 15.50
CA LEU A 91 -19.00 0.49 16.36
C LEU A 91 -19.77 1.38 17.33
N SER A 92 -19.21 1.57 18.52
CA SER A 92 -19.74 2.53 19.48
C SER A 92 -19.58 3.97 18.97
N ASP A 93 -20.46 4.88 19.40
CA ASP A 93 -20.36 6.30 19.06
C ASP A 93 -18.99 6.90 19.44
N ALA A 94 -18.42 6.46 20.56
CA ALA A 94 -17.12 6.89 21.04
C ALA A 94 -15.99 6.46 20.08
N ASP A 95 -16.02 5.20 19.62
CA ASP A 95 -15.05 4.68 18.66
C ASP A 95 -15.22 5.36 17.29
N LEU A 96 -16.45 5.54 16.84
CA LEU A 96 -16.75 6.21 15.58
C LEU A 96 -16.22 7.66 15.58
N LEU A 97 -16.44 8.39 16.68
CA LEU A 97 -15.90 9.74 16.86
C LEU A 97 -14.37 9.76 16.87
N GLN A 98 -13.74 8.80 17.57
CA GLN A 98 -12.29 8.67 17.60
C GLN A 98 -11.73 8.42 16.18
N PHE A 99 -12.31 7.47 15.45
CA PHE A 99 -11.88 7.07 14.12
C PHE A 99 -12.03 8.20 13.10
N ASN A 100 -13.06 9.02 13.24
CA ASN A 100 -13.22 10.19 12.39
C ASN A 100 -12.20 11.30 12.73
N ARG A 101 -11.97 11.56 14.02
CA ARG A 101 -11.04 12.62 14.46
C ARG A 101 -9.58 12.32 14.15
N ASN A 102 -9.18 11.06 14.23
CA ASN A 102 -7.80 10.64 13.94
C ASN A 102 -7.57 10.28 12.45
N GLY A 103 -8.60 10.40 11.60
CA GLY A 103 -8.51 10.15 10.16
C GLY A 103 -8.60 8.67 9.74
N LEU A 104 -8.70 7.73 10.68
CA LEU A 104 -8.79 6.29 10.37
C LEU A 104 -10.02 5.96 9.53
N MET A 105 -11.14 6.65 9.74
CA MET A 105 -12.36 6.44 8.94
C MET A 105 -12.12 6.77 7.46
N GLY A 106 -11.30 7.79 7.15
CA GLY A 106 -10.91 8.10 5.77
C GLY A 106 -10.12 6.95 5.13
N LEU A 107 -9.20 6.34 5.88
CA LEU A 107 -8.41 5.20 5.41
C LEU A 107 -9.27 3.95 5.19
N ILE A 108 -10.23 3.70 6.08
CA ILE A 108 -11.19 2.58 5.95
C ILE A 108 -11.97 2.70 4.63
N HIS A 109 -12.55 3.87 4.37
CA HIS A 109 -13.29 4.10 3.12
C HIS A 109 -12.39 4.02 1.88
N ALA A 110 -11.17 4.59 1.94
CA ALA A 110 -10.22 4.49 0.85
C ALA A 110 -9.85 3.02 0.54
N HIS A 111 -9.67 2.20 1.57
CA HIS A 111 -9.46 0.77 1.42
C HIS A 111 -10.66 0.09 0.75
N GLN A 112 -11.89 0.32 1.22
CA GLN A 112 -13.10 -0.25 0.61
C GLN A 112 -13.26 0.16 -0.86
N ILE A 113 -13.04 1.43 -1.19
CA ILE A 113 -13.08 1.94 -2.57
C ILE A 113 -12.01 1.25 -3.42
N SER A 114 -10.81 1.04 -2.87
CA SER A 114 -9.70 0.41 -3.59
C SER A 114 -10.03 -1.01 -4.07
N LEU A 115 -10.85 -1.76 -3.31
CA LEU A 115 -11.28 -3.12 -3.65
C LEU A 115 -12.14 -3.16 -4.93
N GLY A 116 -12.78 -2.04 -5.29
CA GLY A 116 -13.47 -1.90 -6.59
C GLY A 116 -12.53 -2.03 -7.79
N ASN A 117 -11.21 -1.89 -7.60
CA ASN A 117 -10.23 -2.03 -8.67
C ASN A 117 -9.78 -3.48 -8.93
N MET A 118 -10.28 -4.48 -8.19
CA MET A 118 -9.81 -5.87 -8.34
C MET A 118 -9.96 -6.40 -9.78
N ASN A 119 -11.09 -6.12 -10.45
CA ASN A 119 -11.29 -6.51 -11.85
C ASN A 119 -10.27 -5.84 -12.78
N ARG A 120 -9.99 -4.55 -12.58
CA ARG A 120 -8.98 -3.81 -13.36
C ARG A 120 -7.58 -4.38 -13.15
N LEU A 121 -7.25 -4.82 -11.93
CA LEU A 121 -5.97 -5.49 -11.65
C LEU A 121 -5.87 -6.84 -12.39
N VAL A 122 -6.97 -7.58 -12.53
CA VAL A 122 -7.01 -8.80 -13.36
C VAL A 122 -6.75 -8.47 -14.83
N GLU A 123 -7.38 -7.42 -15.36
CA GLU A 123 -7.16 -7.00 -16.75
C GLU A 123 -5.69 -6.67 -17.01
N TRP A 124 -5.05 -5.91 -16.11
CA TRP A 124 -3.62 -5.63 -16.21
C TRP A 124 -2.75 -6.87 -16.05
N HIS A 125 -3.14 -7.81 -15.18
CA HIS A 125 -2.45 -9.08 -15.03
C HIS A 125 -2.49 -9.91 -16.33
N VAL A 126 -3.65 -10.01 -16.96
CA VAL A 126 -3.85 -10.66 -18.27
C VAL A 126 -3.00 -10.00 -19.35
N GLN A 127 -3.01 -8.66 -19.42
CA GLN A 127 -2.22 -7.90 -20.39
C GLN A 127 -0.71 -8.15 -20.19
N ARG A 128 -0.23 -8.11 -18.95
CA ARG A 128 1.18 -8.33 -18.62
C ARG A 128 1.65 -9.72 -19.01
N LEU A 129 0.79 -10.73 -18.86
CA LEU A 129 1.11 -12.12 -19.22
C LEU A 129 0.83 -12.46 -20.69
N GLY A 130 0.22 -11.55 -21.45
CA GLY A 130 -0.14 -11.79 -22.85
C GLY A 130 -1.17 -12.90 -23.04
N ILE A 131 -2.01 -13.17 -22.03
CA ILE A 131 -3.05 -14.22 -22.09
C ILE A 131 -4.10 -13.82 -23.12
N LYS A 132 -4.36 -14.71 -24.09
CA LYS A 132 -5.35 -14.52 -25.16
C LYS A 132 -6.56 -15.40 -24.91
N ALA A 133 -7.70 -15.02 -25.50
CA ALA A 133 -8.92 -15.82 -25.44
C ALA A 133 -8.68 -17.23 -26.00
N ALA A 134 -9.27 -18.24 -25.37
CA ALA A 134 -9.26 -19.60 -25.91
C ALA A 134 -9.94 -19.63 -27.28
N ALA A 135 -9.39 -20.44 -28.20
CA ALA A 135 -10.03 -20.64 -29.50
C ALA A 135 -11.42 -21.28 -29.30
N PRO A 136 -12.44 -20.90 -30.09
CA PRO A 136 -13.76 -21.50 -29.98
C PRO A 136 -13.67 -23.00 -30.23
N ALA A 137 -14.34 -23.78 -29.38
CA ALA A 137 -14.50 -25.22 -29.60
C ALA A 137 -15.28 -25.44 -30.90
N ALA A 138 -14.69 -26.21 -31.81
CA ALA A 138 -15.26 -26.56 -33.12
C ALA A 138 -16.49 -27.49 -33.00
#